data_AF-A0A9E2M306-F1
#
_entry.id   AF-A0A9E2M306-F1
#
_cell.length_a   1.000
_cell.length_b   1.000
_cell.length_c   1.000
_cell.angle_alpha   90.00
_cell.angle_beta   90.00
_cell.angle_gamma   90.00
#
_symmetry.space_group_name_H-M   'P 1'
#
loop_
_entity.id
_entity.type
_entity.pdbx_description
1 polymer ?
#
loop_
_entity_poly.entity_id
_entity_poly.type
_entity_poly.pdbx_seq_one_letter_code
_entity_poly.pdbx_strand_id
1 'polypeptide(L)'
;IEKRFLTFLGDTPLKSVDDELEKLRAAAVEKLDDAVDERRLEKNQLLRRLIARRCIYGVDINPLAVELARLSVWIHTFVPGLPLSFLDHNLVCGNSLVGIATFEEVSEEAIPVGETRSLFHPQLKSYMGDSADRIRAFRGLLDASIEDIEEAREAHSAVRRALQGLNALFDIIPLDASTSPSARICRPV
;
A
#
# COMPACT_ATOMS: atom_id res chain seq x y z
N ILE A 1 18.80 3.17 -7.13
CA ILE A 1 17.89 2.01 -7.25
C ILE A 1 17.32 1.93 -8.68
N GLU A 2 16.75 3.01 -9.21
CA GLU A 2 16.19 3.07 -10.58
C GLU A 2 17.13 2.54 -11.68
N LYS A 3 18.41 2.97 -11.70
CA LYS A 3 19.38 2.52 -12.72
C LYS A 3 19.55 1.00 -12.75
N ARG A 4 19.59 0.36 -11.57
CA ARG A 4 19.70 -1.10 -11.47
C ARG A 4 18.44 -1.80 -11.96
N PHE A 5 17.26 -1.25 -11.68
CA PHE A 5 16.00 -1.78 -12.20
C PHE A 5 15.89 -1.62 -13.73
N LEU A 6 16.38 -0.52 -14.29
CA LEU A 6 16.41 -0.33 -15.74
C LEU A 6 17.34 -1.33 -16.43
N THR A 7 18.54 -1.52 -15.89
CA THR A 7 19.46 -2.55 -16.38
C THR A 7 18.81 -3.93 -16.30
N PHE A 8 18.20 -4.25 -15.15
CA PHE A 8 17.50 -5.52 -14.96
C PHE A 8 16.36 -5.72 -15.97
N LEU A 9 15.52 -4.70 -16.21
CA LEU A 9 14.43 -4.78 -17.19
C LEU A 9 14.93 -4.86 -18.64
N GLY A 10 16.13 -4.34 -18.92
CA GLY A 10 16.80 -4.53 -20.20
C GLY A 10 17.28 -5.96 -20.41
N ASP A 11 17.82 -6.58 -19.35
CA ASP A 11 18.32 -7.96 -19.39
C ASP A 11 17.20 -9.01 -19.23
N THR A 12 16.12 -8.66 -18.54
CA THR A 12 14.96 -9.51 -18.23
C THR A 12 13.67 -8.75 -18.55
N PRO A 13 13.21 -8.79 -19.81
CA PRO A 13 12.03 -8.05 -20.22
C PRO A 13 10.77 -8.63 -19.55
N LEU A 14 10.08 -7.80 -18.78
CA LEU A 14 8.82 -8.13 -18.12
C LEU A 14 7.69 -7.38 -18.81
N LYS A 15 6.98 -8.06 -19.71
CA LYS A 15 5.91 -7.47 -20.53
C LYS A 15 4.87 -6.72 -19.70
N SER A 16 4.47 -7.26 -18.56
CA SER A 16 3.50 -6.59 -17.67
C SER A 16 3.98 -5.23 -17.19
N VAL A 17 5.28 -5.08 -16.88
CA VAL A 17 5.85 -3.82 -16.43
C VAL A 17 5.96 -2.84 -17.59
N ASP A 18 6.39 -3.29 -18.76
CA ASP A 18 6.46 -2.44 -19.95
C ASP A 18 5.07 -1.94 -20.39
N ASP A 19 4.05 -2.81 -20.36
CA ASP A 19 2.67 -2.44 -20.67
C ASP A 19 2.13 -1.36 -19.69
N GLU A 20 2.47 -1.46 -18.40
CA GLU A 20 2.11 -0.45 -17.40
C GLU A 20 2.85 0.88 -17.60
N LEU A 21 4.15 0.82 -17.92
CA LEU A 21 4.93 2.02 -18.21
C LEU A 21 4.41 2.75 -19.45
N GLU A 22 4.01 2.03 -20.49
CA GLU A 22 3.40 2.63 -21.68
C GLU A 22 2.03 3.24 -21.38
N LYS A 23 1.18 2.60 -20.57
CA LYS A 23 -0.09 3.18 -20.12
C LYS A 23 0.12 4.51 -19.37
N LEU A 24 1.07 4.54 -18.44
CA LEU A 24 1.41 5.75 -17.70
C LEU A 24 1.96 6.85 -18.63
N ARG A 25 2.81 6.47 -19.58
CA ARG A 25 3.35 7.41 -20.57
C ARG A 25 2.23 8.00 -21.43
N ALA A 26 1.31 7.17 -21.93
CA ALA A 26 0.18 7.62 -22.73
C ALA A 26 -0.72 8.60 -21.97
N ALA A 27 -1.08 8.27 -20.73
CA ALA A 27 -1.90 9.13 -19.88
C ALA A 27 -1.20 10.46 -19.51
N ALA A 28 0.13 10.45 -19.35
CA ALA A 28 0.90 11.65 -19.11
C ALA A 28 0.90 12.58 -20.34
N VAL A 29 1.19 12.02 -21.52
CA VAL A 29 1.25 12.76 -22.79
C VAL A 29 -0.12 13.34 -23.14
N GLU A 30 -1.20 12.59 -22.95
CA GLU A 30 -2.58 13.06 -23.21
C GLU A 30 -2.93 14.35 -22.44
N LYS A 31 -2.39 14.52 -21.23
CA LYS A 31 -2.69 15.65 -20.34
C LYS A 31 -1.69 16.81 -20.46
N LEU A 32 -0.61 16.63 -21.21
CA LEU A 32 0.40 17.65 -21.44
C LEU A 32 0.10 18.34 -22.78
N ASP A 33 0.02 19.67 -22.81
CA ASP A 33 0.06 20.41 -24.08
C ASP A 33 1.44 20.25 -24.77
N ASP A 34 1.49 20.42 -26.10
CA ASP A 34 2.67 20.31 -26.99
C ASP A 34 3.94 21.08 -26.51
N ALA A 35 3.82 21.94 -25.50
CA ALA A 35 4.90 22.73 -24.91
C ALA A 35 5.84 21.93 -23.98
N VAL A 36 5.48 20.70 -23.57
CA VAL A 36 6.35 19.84 -22.77
C VAL A 36 7.07 18.86 -23.68
N ASP A 37 8.36 19.10 -23.91
CA ASP A 37 9.24 18.23 -24.70
C ASP A 37 9.04 16.76 -24.27
N GLU A 38 8.45 15.93 -25.15
CA GLU A 38 8.19 14.51 -24.89
C GLU A 38 9.46 13.76 -24.43
N ARG A 39 10.64 14.27 -24.81
CA ARG A 39 11.95 13.80 -24.36
C ARG A 39 12.20 13.96 -22.86
N ARG A 40 11.46 14.84 -22.17
CA ARG A 40 11.54 15.01 -20.71
C ARG A 40 10.83 13.91 -19.94
N LEU A 41 9.90 13.17 -20.55
CA LEU A 41 9.24 12.05 -19.90
C LEU A 41 10.12 10.80 -19.99
N GLU A 42 11.22 10.80 -19.25
CA GLU A 42 12.13 9.66 -19.23
C GLU A 42 11.44 8.42 -18.63
N LYS A 43 11.64 7.25 -19.27
CA LYS A 43 11.21 5.94 -18.73
C LYS A 43 11.63 5.74 -17.27
N ASN A 44 12.75 6.35 -16.88
CA ASN A 44 13.30 6.36 -15.52
C ASN A 44 12.33 6.98 -14.49
N GLN A 45 11.67 8.09 -14.83
CA GLN A 45 10.75 8.79 -13.94
C GLN A 45 9.47 7.96 -13.72
N LEU A 46 8.92 7.40 -14.79
CA LEU A 46 7.77 6.50 -14.74
C LEU A 46 8.08 5.24 -13.92
N LEU A 47 9.26 4.64 -14.14
CA LEU A 47 9.69 3.49 -13.37
C LEU A 47 9.89 3.81 -11.89
N ARG A 48 10.48 4.97 -11.57
CA ARG A 48 10.63 5.42 -10.18
C ARG A 48 9.27 5.58 -9.49
N ARG A 49 8.28 6.15 -10.19
CA ARG A 49 6.90 6.25 -9.71
C ARG A 49 6.31 4.86 -9.45
N LEU A 50 6.47 3.93 -10.38
CA LEU A 50 5.96 2.56 -10.24
C LEU A 50 6.60 1.82 -9.06
N ILE A 51 7.92 1.95 -8.88
CA ILE A 51 8.67 1.40 -7.74
C ILE A 51 8.14 1.99 -6.43
N ALA A 52 7.95 3.31 -6.36
CA ALA A 52 7.44 3.94 -5.15
C ALA A 52 6.06 3.41 -4.74
N ARG A 53 5.16 3.27 -5.72
CA ARG A 53 3.81 2.75 -5.48
C ARG A 53 3.79 1.26 -5.09
N ARG A 54 4.65 0.43 -5.68
CA ARG A 54 4.57 -1.04 -5.49
C ARG A 54 5.53 -1.62 -4.48
N CYS A 55 6.65 -0.95 -4.21
CA CYS A 55 7.76 -1.53 -3.47
C CYS A 55 8.13 -0.75 -2.21
N ILE A 56 7.72 0.50 -2.07
CA ILE A 56 8.03 1.29 -0.88
C ILE A 56 6.86 1.16 0.08
N TYR A 57 7.16 0.64 1.27
CA TYR A 57 6.23 0.55 2.39
C TYR A 57 6.92 1.06 3.65
N GLY A 58 6.16 1.60 4.58
CA GLY A 58 6.71 2.17 5.79
C GLY A 58 5.64 2.39 6.86
N VAL A 59 6.07 2.26 8.11
CA VAL A 59 5.23 2.49 9.29
C VAL A 59 5.99 3.36 10.27
N ASP A 60 5.33 4.41 10.76
CA ASP A 60 5.88 5.29 11.79
C ASP A 60 4.81 5.63 12.84
N ILE A 61 5.22 5.72 14.10
CA ILE A 61 4.33 6.04 15.22
C ILE A 61 3.90 7.51 15.22
N ASN A 62 4.75 8.41 14.69
CA ASN A 62 4.47 9.82 14.59
C ASN A 62 3.70 10.11 13.28
N PRO A 63 2.44 10.54 13.34
CA PRO A 63 1.66 10.83 12.15
C PRO A 63 2.30 11.91 11.26
N LEU A 64 3.01 12.88 11.83
CA LEU A 64 3.71 13.89 11.05
C LEU A 64 4.84 13.30 10.20
N ALA A 65 5.58 12.32 10.73
CA ALA A 65 6.65 11.66 9.98
C ALA A 65 6.10 10.91 8.77
N VAL A 66 4.91 10.29 8.92
CA VAL A 66 4.21 9.62 7.81
C VAL A 66 3.82 10.61 6.72
N GLU A 67 3.24 11.76 7.08
CA GLU A 67 2.88 12.79 6.09
C GLU A 67 4.10 13.37 5.37
N LEU A 68 5.20 13.64 6.11
CA LEU A 68 6.45 14.11 5.53
C LEU A 68 7.08 13.07 4.59
N ALA A 69 6.99 11.79 4.94
CA ALA A 69 7.44 10.70 4.07
C ALA A 69 6.61 10.64 2.77
N ARG A 70 5.28 10.74 2.85
CA ARG A 70 4.42 10.78 1.65
C ARG A 70 4.76 11.97 0.75
N LEU A 71 4.91 13.16 1.34
CA LEU A 71 5.29 14.37 0.60
C LEU A 71 6.67 14.22 -0.08
N SER A 72 7.65 13.69 0.65
CA SER A 72 9.01 13.45 0.12
C SER A 72 8.99 12.48 -1.07
N VAL A 73 8.24 11.37 -0.94
CA VAL A 73 8.06 10.40 -2.03
C VAL A 73 7.38 11.07 -3.22
N TRP A 74 6.29 11.81 -3.02
CA TRP A 74 5.59 12.52 -4.10
C TRP A 74 6.49 13.51 -4.85
N ILE A 75 7.31 14.29 -4.15
CA ILE A 75 8.27 15.20 -4.78
C ILE A 75 9.27 14.43 -5.64
N HIS A 76 9.76 13.29 -5.14
CA HIS A 76 10.76 12.49 -5.84
C HIS A 76 10.20 11.72 -7.05
N THR A 77 8.91 11.37 -7.02
CA THR A 77 8.22 10.53 -8.01
C THR A 77 7.25 11.32 -8.90
N PHE A 78 7.26 12.65 -8.79
CA PHE A 78 6.41 13.52 -9.59
C PHE A 78 6.70 13.34 -11.08
N VAL A 79 5.64 13.16 -11.86
CA VAL A 79 5.67 13.09 -13.32
C VAL A 79 4.64 14.08 -13.85
N PRO A 80 5.03 15.05 -14.70
CA PRO A 80 4.09 15.97 -15.33
C PRO A 80 2.97 15.21 -16.07
N GLY A 81 1.75 15.72 -16.01
CA GLY A 81 0.58 15.09 -16.65
C GLY A 81 -0.06 13.96 -15.83
N LEU A 82 0.57 13.46 -14.75
CA LEU A 82 -0.01 12.41 -13.91
C LEU A 82 -0.39 12.95 -12.52
N PRO A 83 -1.47 12.42 -11.90
CA PRO A 83 -1.83 12.77 -10.53
C PRO A 83 -0.77 12.23 -9.54
N LEU A 84 -0.77 12.73 -8.30
CA LEU A 84 0.10 12.16 -7.26
C LEU A 84 -0.36 10.74 -6.90
N SER A 85 0.58 9.81 -6.78
CA SER A 85 0.27 8.40 -6.50
C SER A 85 -0.41 8.24 -5.15
N PHE A 86 -1.38 7.33 -5.04
CA PHE A 86 -2.05 7.03 -3.79
C PHE A 86 -1.13 6.19 -2.87
N LEU A 87 -0.60 6.82 -1.81
CA LEU A 87 0.38 6.22 -0.89
C LEU A 87 -0.19 5.89 0.50
N ASP A 88 -1.50 6.08 0.74
CA ASP A 88 -2.10 5.92 2.07
C ASP A 88 -2.01 4.46 2.58
N HIS A 89 -1.95 3.49 1.66
CA HIS A 89 -1.71 2.08 1.98
C HIS A 89 -0.22 1.73 2.09
N ASN A 90 0.68 2.44 1.41
CA ASN A 90 2.12 2.21 1.50
C ASN A 90 2.70 2.70 2.83
N LEU A 91 2.27 3.89 3.25
CA LEU A 91 2.82 4.61 4.40
C LEU A 91 1.73 4.79 5.46
N VAL A 92 1.83 4.05 6.56
CA VAL A 92 0.78 3.93 7.58
C VAL A 92 1.29 4.43 8.93
N CYS A 93 0.42 5.11 9.69
CA CYS A 93 0.72 5.47 11.07
C CYS A 93 0.39 4.30 12.02
N GLY A 94 1.40 3.80 12.72
CA GLY A 94 1.31 2.62 13.59
C GLY A 94 2.63 2.32 14.29
N ASN A 95 2.62 1.34 15.19
CA ASN A 95 3.82 0.84 15.86
C ASN A 95 4.38 -0.37 15.10
N SER A 96 5.55 -0.24 14.49
CA SER A 96 6.20 -1.34 13.77
C SER A 96 6.71 -2.47 14.68
N LEU A 97 6.81 -2.24 15.99
CA LEU A 97 7.28 -3.23 16.98
C LEU A 97 6.15 -4.08 17.57
N VAL A 98 4.90 -3.64 17.43
CA VAL A 98 3.73 -4.33 18.01
C VAL A 98 2.73 -4.54 16.88
N GLY A 99 2.48 -5.79 16.52
CA GLY A 99 1.80 -6.18 15.29
C GLY A 99 1.52 -7.67 15.30
N ILE A 100 0.43 -8.09 14.66
CA ILE A 100 0.28 -9.48 14.24
C ILE A 100 0.67 -9.53 12.77
N ALA A 101 1.80 -10.18 12.48
CA ALA A 101 2.37 -10.23 11.14
C ALA A 101 1.74 -11.33 10.29
N THR A 102 1.27 -12.41 10.90
CA THR A 102 0.74 -13.58 10.19
C THR A 102 -0.54 -14.13 10.81
N PHE A 103 -1.32 -14.86 10.01
CA PHE A 103 -2.55 -15.51 10.49
C PHE A 103 -2.24 -16.59 11.54
N GLU A 104 -1.09 -17.23 11.39
CA GLU A 104 -0.56 -18.26 12.28
C GLU A 104 -0.34 -17.68 13.70
N GLU A 105 0.26 -16.48 13.82
CA GLU A 105 0.43 -15.77 15.10
C GLU A 105 -0.91 -15.49 15.80
N VAL A 106 -1.96 -15.08 15.06
CA VAL A 106 -3.30 -14.91 15.66
C VAL A 106 -3.84 -16.23 16.19
N SER A 107 -3.66 -17.32 15.45
CA SER A 107 -4.24 -18.62 15.79
C SER A 107 -3.56 -19.30 16.96
N GLU A 108 -2.25 -19.07 17.14
CA GLU A 108 -1.42 -19.75 18.14
C GLU A 108 -1.31 -18.96 19.46
N GLU A 109 -1.10 -17.64 19.40
CA GLU A 109 -0.79 -16.81 20.58
C GLU A 109 -1.98 -15.99 21.10
N ALA A 110 -2.88 -15.55 20.22
CA ALA A 110 -3.83 -14.47 20.56
C ALA A 110 -5.17 -14.89 21.19
N ILE A 111 -5.58 -16.14 21.02
CA ILE A 111 -6.89 -16.63 21.51
C ILE A 111 -6.63 -17.69 22.57
N PRO A 112 -7.20 -17.64 23.80
CA PRO A 112 -7.03 -18.71 24.78
C PRO A 112 -7.57 -20.06 24.27
N VAL A 113 -6.89 -21.15 24.59
CA VAL A 113 -7.22 -22.52 24.16
C VAL A 113 -8.62 -22.92 24.68
N GLY A 114 -9.56 -23.22 23.77
CA GLY A 114 -10.93 -23.65 24.11
C GLY A 114 -11.95 -23.50 22.96
N GLU A 115 -13.26 -23.65 23.24
CA GLU A 115 -14.36 -23.48 22.25
C GLU A 115 -14.32 -22.13 21.52
N THR A 116 -13.77 -21.10 22.15
CA THR A 116 -13.65 -19.73 21.62
C THR A 116 -12.70 -19.63 20.41
N ARG A 117 -11.63 -20.45 20.34
CA ARG A 117 -10.73 -20.53 19.16
C ARG A 117 -11.47 -20.97 17.91
N SER A 118 -12.37 -21.94 18.06
CA SER A 118 -13.11 -22.55 16.96
C SER A 118 -14.16 -21.60 16.36
N LEU A 119 -14.70 -20.69 17.17
CA LEU A 119 -15.72 -19.74 16.73
C LEU A 119 -15.14 -18.62 15.85
N PHE A 120 -13.97 -18.07 16.20
CA PHE A 120 -13.38 -16.93 15.48
C PHE A 120 -12.58 -17.34 14.22
N HIS A 121 -12.04 -18.55 14.16
CA HIS A 121 -11.14 -18.97 13.07
C HIS A 121 -11.77 -19.00 11.65
N PRO A 122 -13.01 -19.50 11.45
CA PRO A 122 -13.64 -19.51 10.13
C PRO A 122 -14.00 -18.11 9.65
N GLN A 123 -14.49 -17.27 10.58
CA GLN A 123 -14.95 -15.91 10.30
C GLN A 123 -13.76 -14.99 10.02
N LEU A 124 -12.68 -15.13 10.80
CA LEU A 124 -11.44 -14.39 10.58
C LEU A 124 -10.87 -14.66 9.19
N LYS A 125 -10.83 -15.93 8.77
CA LYS A 125 -10.34 -16.32 7.45
C LYS A 125 -11.19 -15.76 6.31
N SER A 126 -12.52 -15.72 6.45
CA SER A 126 -13.40 -15.11 5.45
C SER A 126 -13.23 -13.59 5.39
N TYR A 127 -13.20 -12.89 6.54
CA TYR A 127 -13.03 -11.44 6.58
C TYR A 127 -11.67 -10.99 6.02
N MET A 128 -10.60 -11.73 6.31
CA MET A 128 -9.27 -11.44 5.78
C MET A 128 -9.12 -11.83 4.31
N GLY A 129 -9.72 -12.94 3.86
CA GLY A 129 -9.73 -13.34 2.45
C GLY A 129 -10.39 -12.29 1.56
N ASP A 130 -11.58 -11.84 1.95
CA ASP A 130 -12.32 -10.78 1.25
C ASP A 130 -11.54 -9.46 1.20
N SER A 131 -10.76 -9.17 2.24
CA SER A 131 -9.92 -7.97 2.31
C SER A 131 -8.66 -8.10 1.45
N ALA A 132 -8.02 -9.27 1.42
CA ALA A 132 -6.84 -9.53 0.61
C ALA A 132 -7.13 -9.42 -0.89
N ASP A 133 -8.30 -9.90 -1.34
CA ASP A 133 -8.71 -9.79 -2.73
C ASP A 133 -9.01 -8.34 -3.12
N ARG A 134 -9.58 -7.53 -2.21
CA ARG A 134 -9.78 -6.09 -2.41
C ARG A 134 -8.45 -5.32 -2.47
N ILE A 135 -7.48 -5.68 -1.62
CA ILE A 135 -6.12 -5.11 -1.65
C ILE A 135 -5.40 -5.53 -2.94
N ARG A 136 -5.59 -6.75 -3.43
CA ARG A 136 -5.01 -7.21 -4.70
C ARG A 136 -5.60 -6.50 -5.90
N ALA A 137 -6.93 -6.28 -5.92
CA ALA A 137 -7.60 -5.51 -6.97
C ALA A 137 -7.03 -4.09 -7.08
N PHE A 138 -6.78 -3.45 -5.94
CA PHE A 138 -6.18 -2.12 -5.85
C PHE A 138 -4.78 -2.04 -6.50
N ARG A 139 -3.96 -3.10 -6.46
CA ARG A 139 -2.62 -3.12 -7.10
C ARG A 139 -2.66 -2.99 -8.63
N GLY A 140 -3.80 -3.26 -9.24
CA GLY A 140 -4.03 -3.11 -10.68
C GLY A 140 -4.19 -1.64 -11.11
N LEU A 141 -4.54 -0.75 -10.20
CA LEU A 141 -4.61 0.69 -10.48
C LEU A 141 -3.20 1.25 -10.65
N LEU A 142 -3.00 2.11 -11.66
CA LEU A 142 -1.71 2.72 -11.95
C LEU A 142 -1.63 4.18 -11.49
N ASP A 143 -2.72 4.72 -10.95
CA ASP A 143 -2.85 6.14 -10.62
C ASP A 143 -2.56 7.02 -11.85
N ALA A 144 -3.12 6.65 -13.00
CA ALA A 144 -2.94 7.35 -14.28
C ALA A 144 -3.96 8.49 -14.44
N SER A 145 -5.17 8.29 -13.91
CA SER A 145 -6.24 9.30 -13.87
C SER A 145 -6.60 9.72 -12.44
N ILE A 146 -7.36 10.81 -12.32
CA ILE A 146 -7.92 11.22 -11.02
C ILE A 146 -8.97 10.19 -10.59
N GLU A 147 -9.73 9.62 -11.53
CA GLU A 147 -10.68 8.55 -11.25
C GLU A 147 -9.98 7.32 -10.63
N ASP A 148 -8.80 6.95 -11.13
CA ASP A 148 -8.00 5.86 -10.53
C ASP A 148 -7.66 6.17 -9.06
N ILE A 149 -7.36 7.44 -8.74
CA ILE A 149 -7.03 7.88 -7.37
C ILE A 149 -8.26 7.85 -6.47
N GLU A 150 -9.42 8.25 -6.99
CA GLU A 150 -10.68 8.22 -6.25
C GLU A 150 -11.10 6.77 -5.97
N GLU A 151 -11.06 5.90 -6.97
CA GLU A 151 -11.33 4.46 -6.83
C GLU A 151 -10.38 3.82 -5.80
N ALA A 152 -9.09 4.14 -5.90
CA ALA A 152 -8.07 3.75 -4.95
C ALA A 152 -8.44 4.14 -3.50
N ARG A 153 -8.83 5.40 -3.29
CA ARG A 153 -9.20 5.95 -1.99
C ARG A 153 -10.47 5.30 -1.45
N GLU A 154 -11.48 5.11 -2.29
CA GLU A 154 -12.73 4.48 -1.92
C GLU A 154 -12.52 3.03 -1.51
N ALA A 155 -11.81 2.25 -2.33
CA ALA A 155 -11.47 0.87 -2.04
C ALA A 155 -10.69 0.74 -0.72
N HIS A 156 -9.68 1.59 -0.51
CA HIS A 156 -8.92 1.62 0.73
C HIS A 156 -9.81 1.96 1.94
N SER A 157 -10.71 2.95 1.79
CA SER A 157 -11.66 3.32 2.85
C SER A 157 -12.65 2.20 3.19
N ALA A 158 -13.08 1.42 2.19
CA ALA A 158 -14.00 0.32 2.35
C ALA A 158 -13.33 -0.85 3.10
N VAL A 159 -12.11 -1.21 2.70
CA VAL A 159 -11.28 -2.22 3.41
C VAL A 159 -11.05 -1.79 4.85
N ARG A 160 -10.64 -0.54 5.07
CA ARG A 160 -10.41 -0.01 6.42
C ARG A 160 -11.67 -0.08 7.29
N ARG A 161 -12.84 0.24 6.74
CA ARG A 161 -14.13 0.13 7.45
C ARG A 161 -14.49 -1.32 7.76
N ALA A 162 -14.36 -2.22 6.80
CA ALA A 162 -14.65 -3.65 7.00
C ALA A 162 -13.75 -4.25 8.11
N LEU A 163 -12.49 -3.83 8.18
CA LEU A 163 -11.53 -4.30 9.16
C LEU A 163 -11.59 -3.56 10.51
N GLN A 164 -12.43 -2.54 10.70
CA GLN A 164 -12.50 -1.78 11.97
C GLN A 164 -12.80 -2.68 13.18
N GLY A 165 -13.78 -3.58 13.05
CA GLY A 165 -14.15 -4.51 14.12
C GLY A 165 -13.03 -5.50 14.46
N LEU A 166 -12.29 -5.93 13.44
CA LEU A 166 -11.16 -6.83 13.61
C LEU A 166 -9.93 -6.13 14.20
N ASN A 167 -9.66 -4.89 13.79
CA ASN A 167 -8.60 -4.07 14.35
C ASN A 167 -8.80 -3.85 15.85
N ALA A 168 -10.03 -3.64 16.31
CA ALA A 168 -10.32 -3.50 17.74
C ALA A 168 -10.00 -4.79 18.52
N LEU A 169 -10.26 -5.97 17.92
CA LEU A 169 -9.86 -7.25 18.51
C LEU A 169 -8.33 -7.38 18.58
N PHE A 170 -7.64 -7.05 17.48
CA PHE A 170 -6.19 -7.09 17.43
C PHE A 170 -5.53 -6.08 18.35
N ASP A 171 -6.13 -4.91 18.60
CA ASP A 171 -5.65 -3.92 19.59
C ASP A 171 -5.71 -4.45 21.03
N ILE A 172 -6.67 -5.32 21.35
CA ILE A 172 -6.85 -5.88 22.70
C ILE A 172 -5.84 -7.00 22.98
N ILE A 173 -5.55 -7.83 21.98
CA ILE A 173 -4.73 -9.04 22.14
C ILE A 173 -3.34 -8.77 22.73
N PRO A 174 -2.55 -7.77 22.27
CA PRO A 174 -1.23 -7.49 22.83
C PRO A 174 -1.25 -6.79 24.20
N LEU A 175 -2.39 -6.21 24.62
CA LEU A 175 -2.49 -5.53 25.92
C LEU A 175 -2.43 -6.53 27.09
N ASP A 176 -2.84 -7.79 26.88
CA ASP A 176 -2.69 -8.86 27.89
C ASP A 176 -1.24 -9.34 28.03
N ALA A 177 -0.36 -8.98 27.08
CA ALA A 177 1.09 -9.20 27.13
C ALA A 177 1.84 -7.93 27.58
N SER A 178 1.61 -7.47 28.81
CA SER A 178 2.52 -6.59 29.58
C SER A 178 2.90 -5.19 29.03
N THR A 179 2.20 -4.61 28.05
CA THR A 179 2.61 -3.30 27.47
C THR A 179 1.55 -2.18 27.56
N SER A 180 2.04 -0.94 27.72
CA SER A 180 1.26 0.26 28.09
C SER A 180 0.18 0.68 27.07
N PRO A 181 -0.83 1.49 27.47
CA PRO A 181 -2.03 1.83 26.68
C PRO A 181 -1.79 2.66 25.40
N SER A 182 -0.54 2.95 25.05
CA SER A 182 -0.17 3.89 23.99
C SER A 182 0.19 3.21 22.66
N ALA A 183 0.28 1.88 22.64
CA ALA A 183 0.75 1.11 21.49
C ALA A 183 -0.37 0.88 20.47
N ARG A 184 -0.58 1.84 19.56
CA ARG A 184 -1.36 1.58 18.33
C ARG A 184 -0.60 0.56 17.48
N ILE A 185 -1.18 -0.62 17.32
CA ILE A 185 -0.58 -1.75 16.62
C ILE A 185 -0.38 -1.43 15.14
N CYS A 186 0.67 -2.00 14.55
CA CYS A 186 0.88 -2.05 13.11
C CYS A 186 -0.39 -2.59 12.43
N ARG A 187 -1.09 -1.73 11.71
CA ARG A 187 -2.32 -2.09 11.00
C ARG A 187 -1.94 -2.99 9.83
N PRO A 188 -2.66 -4.10 9.58
CA PRO A 188 -2.41 -4.91 8.40
C PRO A 188 -2.57 -4.04 7.15
N VAL A 189 -1.54 -4.09 6.30
CA VAL A 189 -1.41 -3.37 5.03
C VAL A 189 -2.20 -4.07 3.94
#